data_AF-A0A658R397-F1
#
_entry.id   AF-A0A658R397-F1
#
_cell.length_a   1.000
_cell.length_b   1.000
_cell.length_c   1.000
_cell.angle_alpha   90.00
_cell.angle_beta   90.00
_cell.angle_gamma   90.00
#
_symmetry.space_group_name_H-M   'P 1'
#
loop_
_entity.id
_entity.type
_entity.pdbx_description
1 polymer ?
#
loop_
_entity_poly.entity_id
_entity_poly.type
_entity_poly.pdbx_seq_one_letter_code
_entity_poly.pdbx_strand_id
1 'polypeptide(L)'
;MRNPTFSSWRLRIVRLLVLLAAVAWDTAMAQGAPERTVVGTNVKRYADAVLAVMSYTAVPDVTTSSLSINSGTTGNPGFGQTQLGGGFTLSRSFPLYLEGTVAYSRYDPTFVASDGGQARPVPAKWNTASTTVGIGWDFPITSELRFRPIINGMLGRVASDLRIAQTVFNHVADANLQFLEDGALNAYGVGGSLMLDLEHYREHYEIDLELRATDIYLRSFGGSSSAVEGSATAQQFSLWARWRAPTGLSALDRPVRYVLETAYSHYFGDSAGVLGFNDLTSLGVGLELDSSRYPVVITRTRAMVRYVFGHNVHGVSFGFAVSF
;
A
#
# COMPACT_ATOMS: atom_id res chain seq x y z
N MET A 1 -88.54 -55.43 -12.50
CA MET A 1 -87.88 -55.37 -11.17
C MET A 1 -86.46 -54.86 -11.36
N ARG A 2 -86.07 -53.86 -10.56
CA ARG A 2 -84.86 -53.02 -10.70
C ARG A 2 -83.59 -53.78 -10.29
N ASN A 3 -82.57 -53.74 -11.14
CA ASN A 3 -81.16 -53.92 -10.75
C ASN A 3 -80.54 -52.54 -10.46
N PRO A 4 -79.83 -52.33 -9.35
CA PRO A 4 -78.96 -51.18 -9.20
C PRO A 4 -77.54 -51.51 -9.67
N THR A 5 -77.03 -50.60 -10.49
CA THR A 5 -75.69 -50.51 -11.03
C THR A 5 -74.68 -50.01 -9.98
N PHE A 6 -73.50 -50.62 -9.95
CA PHE A 6 -72.39 -50.23 -9.07
C PHE A 6 -71.75 -48.91 -9.54
N SER A 7 -71.71 -47.91 -8.65
CA SER A 7 -71.07 -46.60 -8.86
C SER A 7 -69.57 -46.66 -8.56
N SER A 8 -68.77 -46.18 -9.52
CA SER A 8 -67.30 -46.19 -9.60
C SER A 8 -66.59 -45.19 -8.66
N TRP A 9 -67.27 -44.70 -7.62
CA TRP A 9 -66.74 -43.64 -6.75
C TRP A 9 -65.91 -44.15 -5.57
N ARG A 10 -66.06 -45.42 -5.18
CA ARG A 10 -65.39 -45.99 -4.00
C ARG A 10 -63.95 -46.50 -4.25
N LEU A 11 -63.52 -46.66 -5.50
CA LEU A 11 -62.14 -47.07 -5.82
C LEU A 11 -61.13 -45.91 -5.94
N ARG A 12 -61.59 -44.65 -5.95
CA ARG A 12 -60.68 -43.48 -6.01
C ARG A 12 -60.22 -42.98 -4.64
N ILE A 13 -60.94 -43.30 -3.56
CA ILE A 13 -60.60 -42.83 -2.21
C ILE A 13 -59.49 -43.68 -1.56
N VAL A 14 -59.41 -44.97 -1.88
CA VAL A 14 -58.36 -45.87 -1.34
C VAL A 14 -56.98 -45.59 -1.97
N ARG A 15 -56.92 -45.09 -3.22
CA ARG A 15 -55.65 -44.68 -3.85
C ARG A 15 -55.15 -43.30 -3.38
N LEU A 16 -56.02 -42.42 -2.89
CA LEU A 16 -55.61 -41.10 -2.41
C LEU A 16 -54.99 -41.15 -0.99
N LEU A 17 -55.39 -42.12 -0.16
CA LEU A 17 -54.85 -42.28 1.21
C LEU A 17 -53.52 -43.04 1.29
N VAL A 18 -53.14 -43.80 0.24
CA VAL A 18 -51.81 -44.44 0.16
C VAL A 18 -50.75 -43.49 -0.44
N LEU A 19 -51.18 -42.47 -1.20
CA LEU A 19 -50.28 -41.43 -1.75
C LEU A 19 -50.01 -40.27 -0.77
N LEU A 20 -50.82 -40.11 0.28
CA LEU A 20 -50.59 -39.09 1.33
C LEU A 20 -49.82 -39.62 2.55
N ALA A 21 -49.63 -40.93 2.68
CA ALA A 21 -48.86 -41.55 3.76
C ALA A 21 -47.39 -41.88 3.39
N ALA A 22 -46.96 -41.58 2.15
CA ALA A 22 -45.60 -41.84 1.66
C ALA A 22 -44.73 -40.58 1.52
N VAL A 23 -45.19 -39.42 2.03
CA VAL A 23 -44.45 -38.14 1.97
C VAL A 23 -43.94 -37.69 3.36
N ALA A 24 -43.95 -38.57 4.35
CA ALA A 24 -43.51 -38.26 5.71
C ALA A 24 -42.41 -39.21 6.23
N TRP A 25 -41.53 -39.68 5.34
CA TRP A 25 -40.26 -40.28 5.75
C TRP A 25 -39.13 -39.27 5.59
N ASP A 26 -38.67 -38.81 6.74
CA ASP A 26 -37.34 -38.29 7.07
C ASP A 26 -36.44 -37.92 5.88
N THR A 27 -36.49 -36.64 5.52
CA THR A 27 -35.24 -35.92 5.28
C THR A 27 -35.00 -35.02 6.47
N ALA A 28 -34.62 -35.61 7.60
CA ALA A 28 -33.67 -34.95 8.47
C ALA A 28 -32.41 -34.73 7.61
N MET A 29 -32.39 -33.61 6.87
CA MET A 29 -31.15 -32.98 6.49
C MET A 29 -30.46 -32.73 7.82
N ALA A 30 -29.54 -33.62 8.19
CA ALA A 30 -28.44 -33.25 9.04
C ALA A 30 -27.89 -31.99 8.38
N GLN A 31 -28.25 -30.81 8.92
CA GLN A 31 -27.41 -29.66 8.79
C GLN A 31 -26.09 -30.13 9.38
N GLY A 32 -25.22 -30.65 8.52
CA GLY A 32 -23.81 -30.74 8.82
C GLY A 32 -23.50 -29.35 9.33
N ALA A 33 -23.19 -29.27 10.63
CA ALA A 33 -22.66 -28.06 11.23
C ALA A 33 -21.67 -27.50 10.20
N PRO A 34 -21.76 -26.21 9.83
CA PRO A 34 -20.92 -25.65 8.79
C PRO A 34 -19.53 -26.15 9.07
N GLU A 35 -19.02 -26.97 8.16
CA GLU A 35 -17.68 -27.52 8.25
C GLU A 35 -16.83 -26.26 8.37
N ARG A 36 -16.35 -25.98 9.59
CA ARG A 36 -15.51 -24.82 9.88
C ARG A 36 -14.24 -25.09 9.11
N THR A 37 -14.27 -24.73 7.83
CA THR A 37 -13.18 -24.91 6.91
C THR A 37 -12.03 -24.15 7.52
N VAL A 38 -10.98 -24.92 7.79
CA VAL A 38 -9.91 -24.63 8.71
C VAL A 38 -9.29 -23.26 8.39
N VAL A 39 -9.15 -22.46 9.45
CA VAL A 39 -8.59 -21.09 9.52
C VAL A 39 -7.15 -20.97 8.95
N GLY A 40 -6.51 -22.06 8.53
CA GLY A 40 -5.11 -22.06 8.04
C GLY A 40 -4.90 -21.49 6.64
N THR A 41 -5.81 -21.71 5.69
CA THR A 41 -5.61 -21.29 4.29
C THR A 41 -5.87 -19.79 4.08
N ASN A 42 -6.65 -19.17 4.97
CA ASN A 42 -7.03 -17.77 4.86
C ASN A 42 -5.98 -16.85 5.52
N VAL A 43 -5.35 -17.29 6.62
CA VAL A 43 -4.37 -16.48 7.39
C VAL A 43 -3.15 -16.10 6.56
N LYS A 44 -2.60 -17.04 5.77
CA LYS A 44 -1.48 -16.72 4.86
C LYS A 44 -1.87 -15.65 3.83
N ARG A 45 -3.05 -15.80 3.22
CA ARG A 45 -3.58 -14.82 2.25
C ARG A 45 -3.77 -13.43 2.86
N TYR A 46 -4.16 -13.35 4.13
CA TYR A 46 -4.22 -12.08 4.85
C TYR A 46 -2.83 -11.50 5.13
N ALA A 47 -1.85 -12.32 5.52
CA ALA A 47 -0.47 -11.88 5.71
C ALA A 47 0.14 -11.37 4.39
N ASP A 48 -0.08 -12.08 3.28
CA ASP A 48 0.36 -11.67 1.94
C ASP A 48 -0.30 -10.34 1.53
N ALA A 49 -1.61 -10.17 1.75
CA ALA A 49 -2.32 -8.92 1.47
C ALA A 49 -1.81 -7.73 2.31
N VAL A 50 -1.46 -7.96 3.59
CA VAL A 50 -0.86 -6.95 4.46
C VAL A 50 0.53 -6.55 3.97
N LEU A 51 1.37 -7.51 3.58
CA LEU A 51 2.69 -7.24 3.00
C LEU A 51 2.59 -6.53 1.65
N ALA A 52 1.55 -6.85 0.87
CA ALA A 52 1.26 -6.20 -0.40
C ALA A 52 0.80 -4.74 -0.23
N VAL A 53 0.16 -4.37 0.89
CA VAL A 53 -0.09 -2.95 1.22
C VAL A 53 1.19 -2.27 1.72
N MET A 54 2.05 -2.99 2.46
CA MET A 54 3.32 -2.46 2.95
C MET A 54 4.29 -2.11 1.81
N SER A 55 4.21 -2.79 0.66
CA SER A 55 5.10 -2.56 -0.49
C SER A 55 5.09 -1.11 -1.00
N TYR A 56 3.94 -0.41 -0.93
CA TYR A 56 3.82 1.01 -1.28
C TYR A 56 4.68 1.94 -0.42
N THR A 57 5.07 1.49 0.77
CA THR A 57 5.99 2.22 1.67
C THR A 57 7.42 1.69 1.62
N ALA A 58 7.62 0.52 1.02
CA ALA A 58 8.91 -0.18 0.97
C ALA A 58 9.84 0.37 -0.12
N VAL A 59 9.28 0.82 -1.24
CA VAL A 59 10.06 1.43 -2.33
C VAL A 59 10.40 2.87 -1.97
N PRO A 60 11.68 3.26 -1.98
CA PRO A 60 12.07 4.66 -1.87
C PRO A 60 11.46 5.48 -3.00
N ASP A 61 10.67 6.49 -2.66
CA ASP A 61 10.21 7.51 -3.60
C ASP A 61 10.98 8.81 -3.27
N VAL A 62 11.46 9.49 -4.32
CA VAL A 62 12.17 10.76 -4.25
C VAL A 62 11.25 11.90 -3.78
N THR A 63 9.94 11.69 -3.87
CA THR A 63 8.92 12.64 -3.42
C THR A 63 8.60 12.45 -1.93
N THR A 64 9.52 12.82 -1.05
CA THR A 64 9.24 12.92 0.40
C THR A 64 8.01 13.80 0.63
N SER A 65 6.89 13.17 1.01
CA SER A 65 5.60 13.83 1.03
C SER A 65 4.62 13.16 1.97
N SER A 66 3.63 13.94 2.39
CA SER A 66 2.39 13.41 2.95
C SER A 66 1.39 13.26 1.81
N LEU A 67 1.04 12.03 1.46
CA LEU A 67 0.09 11.66 0.41
C LEU A 67 -1.23 11.22 1.04
N SER A 68 -2.35 11.78 0.58
CA SER A 68 -3.68 11.29 0.92
C SER A 68 -4.42 10.91 -0.35
N ILE A 69 -4.89 9.68 -0.41
CA ILE A 69 -5.54 9.05 -1.55
C ILE A 69 -6.93 8.56 -1.15
N ASN A 70 -7.93 8.87 -1.99
CA ASN A 70 -9.29 8.35 -1.88
C ASN A 70 -9.65 7.52 -3.13
N SER A 71 -10.30 6.36 -2.91
CA SER A 71 -10.83 5.51 -3.99
C SER A 71 -12.36 5.51 -3.98
N GLY A 72 -12.97 5.84 -5.12
CA GLY A 72 -14.43 5.96 -5.26
C GLY A 72 -15.17 4.62 -5.50
N THR A 73 -14.45 3.53 -5.79
CA THR A 73 -15.08 2.27 -6.24
C THR A 73 -15.17 1.17 -5.17
N THR A 74 -14.49 1.31 -4.04
CA THR A 74 -14.42 0.28 -2.97
C THR A 74 -15.08 0.68 -1.65
N GLY A 75 -16.02 1.63 -1.65
CA GLY A 75 -16.66 2.10 -0.41
C GLY A 75 -15.81 3.10 0.38
N ASN A 76 -14.82 3.72 -0.27
CA ASN A 76 -13.94 4.78 0.25
C ASN A 76 -12.92 4.34 1.32
N PRO A 77 -12.01 3.38 1.05
CA PRO A 77 -10.88 3.16 1.92
C PRO A 77 -9.87 4.31 1.76
N GLY A 78 -9.70 5.10 2.82
CA GLY A 78 -8.70 6.15 2.86
C GLY A 78 -7.30 5.55 2.98
N PHE A 79 -6.39 5.94 2.09
CA PHE A 79 -4.96 5.66 2.22
C PHE A 79 -4.20 6.96 2.46
N GLY A 80 -3.58 7.08 3.63
CA GLY A 80 -2.69 8.18 3.96
C GLY A 80 -1.27 7.67 4.16
N GLN A 81 -0.27 8.34 3.60
CA GLN A 81 1.14 8.03 3.78
C GLN A 81 1.93 9.30 4.09
N THR A 82 2.93 9.20 4.94
CA THR A 82 3.95 10.23 5.16
C THR A 82 5.30 9.57 5.00
N GLN A 83 6.17 10.13 4.16
CA GLN A 83 7.50 9.61 3.93
C GLN A 83 8.55 10.72 4.05
N LEU A 84 9.63 10.38 4.75
CA LEU A 84 10.85 11.16 4.84
C LEU A 84 11.97 10.33 4.23
N GLY A 85 12.84 10.97 3.46
CA GLY A 85 13.82 10.27 2.67
C GLY A 85 14.89 11.18 2.12
N GLY A 86 16.00 10.58 1.75
CA GLY A 86 17.10 11.28 1.11
C GLY A 86 18.14 10.30 0.62
N GLY A 87 18.98 10.79 -0.28
CA GLY A 87 20.16 10.07 -0.72
C GLY A 87 21.27 11.04 -1.12
N PHE A 88 22.50 10.56 -1.05
CA PHE A 88 23.68 11.34 -1.42
C PHE A 88 24.80 10.43 -1.90
N THR A 89 25.65 10.97 -2.77
CA THR A 89 26.90 10.33 -3.18
C THR A 89 28.06 10.89 -2.35
N LEU A 90 28.85 10.01 -1.73
CA LEU A 90 29.91 10.40 -0.79
C LEU A 90 30.91 11.39 -1.40
N SER A 91 31.37 11.12 -2.62
CA SER A 91 32.27 12.02 -3.36
C SER A 91 32.35 11.63 -4.83
N ARG A 92 33.00 12.47 -5.64
CA ARG A 92 33.28 12.15 -7.06
C ARG A 92 34.37 11.09 -7.24
N SER A 93 35.35 11.03 -6.34
CA SER A 93 36.46 10.06 -6.42
C SER A 93 36.11 8.70 -5.82
N PHE A 94 35.18 8.69 -4.88
CA PHE A 94 34.59 7.49 -4.30
C PHE A 94 33.05 7.58 -4.45
N PRO A 95 32.52 7.18 -5.63
CA PRO A 95 31.13 7.40 -6.04
C PRO A 95 30.15 6.40 -5.39
N LEU A 96 30.34 6.15 -4.09
CA LEU A 96 29.41 5.36 -3.29
C LEU A 96 28.17 6.21 -3.00
N TYR A 97 27.01 5.71 -3.41
CA TYR A 97 25.72 6.30 -3.13
C TYR A 97 25.06 5.63 -1.93
N LEU A 98 24.46 6.43 -1.05
CA LEU A 98 23.67 5.95 0.07
C LEU A 98 22.28 6.60 0.01
N GLU A 99 21.24 5.81 0.24
CA GLU A 99 19.87 6.29 0.40
C GLU A 99 19.21 5.71 1.64
N GLY A 100 18.25 6.45 2.18
CA GLY A 100 17.43 6.02 3.29
C GLY A 100 16.05 6.67 3.23
N THR A 101 15.02 5.88 3.51
CA THR A 101 13.64 6.36 3.64
C THR A 101 12.99 5.76 4.88
N VAL A 102 12.17 6.57 5.54
CA VAL A 102 11.27 6.15 6.62
C VAL A 102 9.87 6.56 6.20
N ALA A 103 8.94 5.61 6.22
CA ALA A 103 7.57 5.83 5.81
C ALA A 103 6.61 5.34 6.89
N TYR A 104 5.51 6.08 7.02
CA TYR A 104 4.35 5.71 7.80
C TYR A 104 3.12 5.75 6.90
N SER A 105 2.27 4.73 6.93
CA SER A 105 0.99 4.77 6.24
C SER A 105 -0.15 4.23 7.09
N ARG A 106 -1.36 4.70 6.79
CA ARG A 106 -2.61 4.27 7.39
C ARG A 106 -3.58 3.91 6.29
N TYR A 107 -4.10 2.69 6.35
CA TYR A 107 -5.06 2.13 5.41
C TYR A 107 -6.33 1.74 6.16
N ASP A 108 -7.48 2.24 5.72
CA ASP A 108 -8.79 1.98 6.35
C ASP A 108 -9.70 1.18 5.41
N PRO A 109 -9.53 -0.16 5.30
CA PRO A 109 -10.35 -0.98 4.43
C PRO A 109 -11.76 -1.18 5.01
N THR A 110 -12.78 -0.97 4.19
CA THR A 110 -14.16 -1.38 4.49
C THR A 110 -14.41 -2.78 3.93
N PHE A 111 -14.14 -3.83 4.72
CA PHE A 111 -14.51 -5.20 4.35
C PHE A 111 -16.00 -5.44 4.63
N VAL A 112 -16.76 -5.86 3.63
CA VAL A 112 -18.13 -6.37 3.81
C VAL A 112 -18.06 -7.88 4.02
N ALA A 113 -18.08 -8.33 5.28
CA ALA A 113 -18.28 -9.75 5.58
C ALA A 113 -19.78 -10.07 5.47
N SER A 114 -20.14 -11.09 4.68
CA SER A 114 -21.52 -11.54 4.48
C SER A 114 -21.71 -12.95 5.02
N ASP A 115 -22.44 -13.08 6.13
CA ASP A 115 -22.85 -14.37 6.71
C ASP A 115 -24.22 -14.81 6.15
N GLY A 116 -24.41 -14.71 4.83
CA GLY A 116 -25.62 -15.20 4.14
C GLY A 116 -26.91 -14.40 4.38
N GLY A 117 -26.87 -13.28 5.11
CA GLY A 117 -28.05 -12.42 5.33
C GLY A 117 -27.77 -11.05 5.96
N GLN A 118 -26.59 -10.83 6.54
CA GLN A 118 -26.17 -9.52 7.02
C GLN A 118 -24.73 -9.21 6.61
N ALA A 119 -24.56 -8.04 6.01
CA ALA A 119 -23.28 -7.40 5.75
C ALA A 119 -22.85 -6.66 7.02
N ARG A 120 -21.70 -7.02 7.62
CA ARG A 120 -21.09 -6.25 8.72
C ARG A 120 -19.74 -5.70 8.29
N PRO A 121 -19.50 -4.37 8.41
CA PRO A 121 -18.18 -3.80 8.16
C PRO A 121 -17.22 -4.26 9.25
N VAL A 122 -16.10 -4.86 8.86
CA VAL A 122 -14.99 -5.16 9.79
C VAL A 122 -13.97 -4.02 9.68
N PRO A 123 -13.90 -3.10 10.65
CA PRO A 123 -12.92 -2.01 10.63
C PRO A 123 -11.54 -2.59 10.95
N ALA A 124 -10.80 -2.97 9.89
CA ALA A 124 -9.43 -3.46 9.99
C ALA A 124 -8.46 -2.35 9.61
N LYS A 125 -8.43 -1.27 10.41
CA LYS A 125 -7.51 -0.15 10.21
C LYS A 125 -6.07 -0.63 10.39
N TRP A 126 -5.24 -0.48 9.38
CA TRP A 126 -3.84 -0.91 9.39
C TRP A 126 -2.91 0.29 9.38
N ASN A 127 -1.93 0.26 10.27
CA ASN A 127 -0.87 1.26 10.36
C ASN A 127 0.44 0.55 10.05
N THR A 128 1.17 1.09 9.09
CA THR A 128 2.43 0.54 8.61
C THR A 128 3.53 1.53 8.92
N ALA A 129 4.59 1.08 9.55
CA ALA A 129 5.84 1.81 9.66
C ALA A 129 6.93 1.02 8.96
N SER A 130 7.71 1.66 8.11
CA SER A 130 8.80 1.02 7.37
C SER A 130 10.02 1.92 7.28
N THR A 131 11.17 1.27 7.14
CA THR A 131 12.46 1.91 6.90
C THR A 131 13.17 1.12 5.82
N THR A 132 13.56 1.80 4.76
CA THR A 132 14.34 1.23 3.67
C THR A 132 15.68 1.95 3.59
N VAL A 133 16.75 1.19 3.45
CA VAL A 133 18.10 1.70 3.21
C VAL A 133 18.64 1.13 1.92
N GLY A 134 19.47 1.89 1.23
CA GLY A 134 20.09 1.48 -0.02
C GLY A 134 21.55 1.85 -0.07
N ILE A 135 22.36 0.96 -0.62
CA ILE A 135 23.77 1.19 -0.93
C ILE A 135 23.93 0.98 -2.43
N GLY A 136 24.34 2.03 -3.14
CA GLY A 136 24.52 2.01 -4.58
C GLY A 136 25.89 2.51 -5.00
N TRP A 137 26.15 2.40 -6.29
CA TRP A 137 27.39 2.89 -6.89
C TRP A 137 27.10 3.70 -8.15
N ASP A 138 27.63 4.92 -8.24
CA ASP A 138 27.43 5.76 -9.41
C ASP A 138 28.41 5.39 -10.54
N PHE A 139 27.87 4.91 -11.65
CA PHE A 139 28.59 4.74 -12.91
C PHE A 139 28.26 5.92 -13.83
N PRO A 140 29.17 6.89 -14.02
CA PRO A 140 28.93 8.01 -14.92
C PRO A 140 28.89 7.51 -16.37
N ILE A 141 27.79 7.77 -17.07
CA ILE A 141 27.66 7.55 -18.52
C ILE A 141 28.11 8.82 -19.25
N THR A 142 27.67 9.98 -18.77
CA THR A 142 28.11 11.30 -19.24
C THR A 142 28.46 12.18 -18.04
N SER A 143 28.78 13.46 -18.28
CA SER A 143 28.97 14.43 -17.20
C SER A 143 27.71 14.71 -16.39
N GLU A 144 26.53 14.43 -16.95
CA GLU A 144 25.21 14.75 -16.38
C GLU A 144 24.36 13.51 -16.11
N LEU A 145 24.63 12.38 -16.79
CA LEU A 145 23.87 11.13 -16.68
C LEU A 145 24.67 10.06 -15.94
N ARG A 146 24.06 9.45 -14.93
CA ARG A 146 24.63 8.35 -14.14
C ARG A 146 23.71 7.14 -14.16
N PHE A 147 24.30 5.96 -14.21
CA PHE A 147 23.64 4.70 -13.94
C PHE A 147 24.03 4.22 -12.55
N ARG A 148 23.04 3.91 -11.72
CA ARG A 148 23.20 3.63 -10.30
C ARG A 148 22.45 2.33 -9.96
N PRO A 149 23.14 1.17 -9.97
CA PRO A 149 22.65 -0.02 -9.29
C PRO A 149 22.70 0.20 -7.77
N ILE A 150 21.67 -0.26 -7.08
CA ILE A 150 21.46 -0.10 -5.65
C ILE A 150 21.03 -1.45 -5.08
N ILE A 151 21.64 -1.85 -3.97
CA ILE A 151 21.14 -2.95 -3.14
C ILE A 151 20.29 -2.33 -2.04
N ASN A 152 19.07 -2.83 -1.88
CA ASN A 152 18.09 -2.31 -0.94
C ASN A 152 17.77 -3.33 0.16
N GLY A 153 17.72 -2.83 1.39
CA GLY A 153 17.25 -3.55 2.56
C GLY A 153 16.10 -2.78 3.21
N MET A 154 15.07 -3.49 3.65
CA MET A 154 13.88 -2.91 4.24
C MET A 154 13.51 -3.63 5.53
N LEU A 155 13.03 -2.88 6.51
CA LEU A 155 12.39 -3.39 7.72
C LEU A 155 11.07 -2.66 7.90
N GLY A 156 10.03 -3.41 8.22
CA GLY A 156 8.69 -2.85 8.40
C GLY A 156 7.89 -3.59 9.45
N ARG A 157 6.91 -2.87 9.99
CA ARG A 157 5.91 -3.41 10.89
C ARG A 157 4.55 -2.87 10.50
N VAL A 158 3.60 -3.77 10.29
CA VAL A 158 2.19 -3.44 10.15
C VAL A 158 1.50 -3.76 11.46
N ALA A 159 0.58 -2.93 11.94
CA ALA A 159 -0.23 -3.16 13.12
C ALA A 159 -1.68 -2.70 12.92
N SER A 160 -2.64 -3.45 13.45
CA SER A 160 -4.05 -3.07 13.43
C SER A 160 -4.41 -2.14 14.60
N ASP A 161 -5.40 -1.27 14.44
CA ASP A 161 -5.84 -0.31 15.48
C ASP A 161 -6.24 -1.00 16.80
N LEU A 162 -6.72 -2.26 16.75
CA LEU A 162 -7.00 -3.06 17.96
C LEU A 162 -5.78 -3.15 18.89
N ARG A 163 -4.57 -3.17 18.31
CA ARG A 163 -3.29 -3.25 19.04
C ARG A 163 -2.74 -1.90 19.48
N ILE A 164 -2.88 -0.83 18.69
CA ILE A 164 -2.47 0.52 19.10
C ILE A 164 -3.31 0.97 20.29
N ALA A 165 -4.61 0.68 20.27
CA ALA A 165 -5.51 0.94 21.40
C ALA A 165 -5.14 0.09 22.64
N GLN A 166 -4.84 -1.21 22.48
CA GLN A 166 -4.38 -2.09 23.57
C GLN A 166 -3.06 -1.64 24.21
N THR A 167 -2.14 -1.06 23.43
CA THR A 167 -0.84 -0.60 23.95
C THR A 167 -0.99 0.66 24.84
N VAL A 168 -2.07 1.43 24.64
CA VAL A 168 -2.34 2.68 25.38
C VAL A 168 -3.40 2.49 26.49
N PHE A 169 -4.29 1.51 26.36
CA PHE A 169 -5.33 1.23 27.36
C PHE A 169 -5.54 -0.27 27.52
N ASN A 170 -4.96 -0.85 28.59
CA ASN A 170 -5.28 -2.21 29.02
C ASN A 170 -5.92 -2.21 30.41
N HIS A 171 -7.25 -2.35 30.47
CA HIS A 171 -7.87 -3.25 31.43
C HIS A 171 -9.26 -3.71 30.96
N VAL A 172 -9.51 -5.01 31.14
CA VAL A 172 -10.79 -5.74 31.09
C VAL A 172 -11.34 -6.10 29.70
N ALA A 173 -11.12 -7.35 29.28
CA ALA A 173 -12.18 -8.37 29.19
C ALA A 173 -11.67 -9.64 28.47
N ASP A 174 -11.75 -10.77 29.17
CA ASP A 174 -11.52 -12.13 28.68
C ASP A 174 -12.57 -12.53 27.63
N ALA A 175 -12.14 -12.70 26.37
CA ALA A 175 -12.86 -13.51 25.38
C ALA A 175 -11.95 -13.84 24.17
N ASN A 176 -11.35 -15.03 24.19
CA ASN A 176 -10.98 -15.89 23.04
C ASN A 176 -10.73 -15.22 21.66
N LEU A 177 -9.72 -14.35 21.57
CA LEU A 177 -9.23 -13.77 20.31
C LEU A 177 -7.68 -13.70 20.28
N GLN A 178 -7.00 -14.78 20.66
CA GLN A 178 -5.52 -14.87 20.72
C GLN A 178 -4.78 -14.57 19.40
N PHE A 179 -5.46 -14.65 18.24
CA PHE A 179 -4.91 -14.21 16.95
C PHE A 179 -4.97 -12.68 16.74
N LEU A 180 -5.94 -12.01 17.37
CA LEU A 180 -6.05 -10.54 17.39
C LEU A 180 -5.26 -9.90 18.54
N GLU A 181 -4.86 -10.65 19.56
CA GLU A 181 -3.97 -10.18 20.63
C GLU A 181 -2.60 -9.75 20.11
N ASP A 182 -2.13 -10.36 19.02
CA ASP A 182 -0.84 -10.02 18.43
C ASP A 182 -0.91 -9.13 17.19
N GLY A 183 -2.10 -8.71 16.70
CA GLY A 183 -2.45 -7.90 15.51
C GLY A 183 -1.38 -7.03 14.81
N ALA A 184 -0.21 -7.56 14.54
CA ALA A 184 0.95 -6.89 14.01
C ALA A 184 1.86 -7.92 13.31
N LEU A 185 2.37 -7.54 12.15
CA LEU A 185 3.22 -8.35 11.30
C LEU A 185 4.52 -7.59 11.11
N ASN A 186 5.64 -8.18 11.54
CA ASN A 186 6.96 -7.65 11.20
C ASN A 186 7.41 -8.28 9.88
N ALA A 187 8.08 -7.50 9.07
CA ALA A 187 8.56 -7.91 7.77
C ALA A 187 9.94 -7.33 7.50
N TYR A 188 10.77 -8.11 6.82
CA TYR A 188 12.01 -7.63 6.26
C TYR A 188 11.97 -7.78 4.74
N GLY A 189 12.71 -6.92 4.06
CA GLY A 189 12.84 -6.91 2.62
C GLY A 189 14.28 -6.90 2.19
N VAL A 190 14.60 -7.63 1.13
CA VAL A 190 15.90 -7.54 0.46
C VAL A 190 15.67 -7.54 -1.05
N GLY A 191 16.40 -6.69 -1.74
CA GLY A 191 16.34 -6.62 -3.19
C GLY A 191 17.26 -5.56 -3.74
N GLY A 192 16.88 -4.96 -4.84
CA GLY A 192 17.67 -3.92 -5.46
C GLY A 192 16.90 -3.02 -6.41
N SER A 193 17.56 -1.95 -6.79
CA SER A 193 17.07 -0.99 -7.76
C SER A 193 18.13 -0.68 -8.80
N LEU A 194 17.66 -0.36 -10.00
CA LEU A 194 18.47 0.25 -11.04
C LEU A 194 17.93 1.65 -11.28
N MET A 195 18.80 2.65 -11.20
CA MET A 195 18.43 4.04 -11.41
C MET A 195 19.26 4.69 -12.50
N LEU A 196 18.62 5.45 -13.37
CA LEU A 196 19.24 6.42 -14.25
C LEU A 196 18.94 7.81 -13.71
N ASP A 197 19.97 8.56 -13.45
CA ASP A 197 19.92 9.86 -12.79
C ASP A 197 20.57 10.90 -13.72
N LEU A 198 19.77 11.83 -14.21
CA LEU A 198 20.19 12.92 -15.10
C LEU A 198 20.04 14.26 -14.39
N GLU A 199 21.15 14.93 -14.17
CA GLU A 199 21.23 16.26 -13.57
C GLU A 199 21.74 17.27 -14.61
N HIS A 200 20.86 18.15 -15.09
CA HIS A 200 21.20 19.16 -16.08
C HIS A 200 21.06 20.56 -15.49
N TYR A 201 22.18 21.10 -15.02
CA TYR A 201 22.20 22.41 -14.34
C TYR A 201 22.77 23.49 -15.26
N ARG A 202 21.99 24.55 -15.44
CA ARG A 202 22.34 25.75 -16.20
C ARG A 202 22.10 26.98 -15.33
N GLU A 203 22.64 28.12 -15.74
CA GLU A 203 22.52 29.37 -14.98
C GLU A 203 21.06 29.81 -14.79
N HIS A 204 20.20 29.53 -15.77
CA HIS A 204 18.81 30.01 -15.81
C HIS A 204 17.77 28.94 -15.46
N TYR A 205 18.15 27.66 -15.44
CA TYR A 205 17.25 26.56 -15.12
C TYR A 205 18.03 25.31 -14.70
N GLU A 206 17.36 24.47 -13.92
CA GLU A 206 17.86 23.15 -13.51
C GLU A 206 16.80 22.10 -13.86
N ILE A 207 17.25 21.00 -14.47
CA ILE A 207 16.44 19.81 -14.71
C ILE A 207 17.05 18.65 -13.94
N ASP A 208 16.21 17.92 -13.23
CA ASP A 208 16.53 16.62 -12.67
C ASP A 208 15.57 15.59 -13.28
N LEU A 209 16.07 14.44 -13.70
CA LEU A 209 15.27 13.35 -14.23
C LEU A 209 15.81 12.04 -13.68
N GLU A 210 14.97 11.32 -12.97
CA GLU A 210 15.27 10.02 -12.38
C GLU A 210 14.35 8.95 -12.97
N LEU A 211 14.95 7.88 -13.47
CA LEU A 211 14.24 6.69 -13.89
C LEU A 211 14.70 5.52 -13.03
N ARG A 212 13.78 4.88 -12.31
CA ARG A 212 14.12 3.82 -11.36
C ARG A 212 13.25 2.59 -11.55
N ALA A 213 13.89 1.44 -11.65
CA ALA A 213 13.25 0.12 -11.54
C ALA A 213 13.67 -0.51 -10.22
N THR A 214 12.72 -1.04 -9.45
CA THR A 214 12.95 -1.63 -8.13
C THR A 214 12.29 -2.99 -8.04
N ASP A 215 12.98 -3.94 -7.42
CA ASP A 215 12.46 -5.25 -7.06
C ASP A 215 12.95 -5.60 -5.65
N ILE A 216 12.04 -5.63 -4.67
CA ILE A 216 12.33 -5.98 -3.28
C ILE A 216 11.42 -7.13 -2.85
N TYR A 217 12.03 -8.23 -2.43
CA TYR A 217 11.30 -9.38 -1.88
C TYR A 217 11.09 -9.20 -0.38
N LEU A 218 9.83 -9.21 0.05
CA LEU A 218 9.38 -9.04 1.43
C LEU A 218 9.01 -10.39 2.04
N ARG A 219 9.42 -10.62 3.29
CA ARG A 219 9.03 -11.81 4.07
C ARG A 219 8.69 -11.42 5.50
N SER A 220 7.61 -12.00 6.04
CA SER A 220 7.28 -11.81 7.45
C SER A 220 8.22 -12.60 8.38
N PHE A 221 8.40 -12.12 9.61
CA PHE A 221 9.20 -12.79 10.63
C PHE A 221 8.64 -12.57 12.04
N GLY A 222 9.04 -13.43 12.98
CA GLY A 222 8.68 -13.29 14.41
C GLY A 222 7.24 -13.68 14.75
N GLY A 223 6.54 -14.41 13.88
CA GLY A 223 5.24 -15.01 14.17
C GLY A 223 5.38 -16.32 14.96
N SER A 224 4.39 -16.63 15.82
CA SER A 224 4.36 -17.83 16.67
C SER A 224 4.03 -19.14 15.94
N SER A 225 3.77 -19.11 14.63
CA SER A 225 3.44 -20.28 13.81
C SER A 225 3.89 -20.13 12.35
N SER A 226 4.38 -21.23 11.75
CA SER A 226 4.75 -21.33 10.33
C SER A 226 3.57 -21.11 9.38
N ALA A 227 2.32 -21.10 9.89
CA ALA A 227 1.13 -20.76 9.14
C ALA A 227 0.96 -19.24 8.87
N VAL A 228 1.83 -18.39 9.44
CA VAL A 228 1.79 -16.91 9.37
C VAL A 228 3.00 -16.34 8.60
N GLU A 229 3.78 -17.20 7.94
CA GLU A 229 4.82 -16.77 7.02
C GLU A 229 4.20 -16.29 5.70
N GLY A 230 4.11 -14.97 5.56
CA GLY A 230 3.69 -14.29 4.34
C GLY A 230 4.90 -13.82 3.54
N SER A 231 4.70 -13.65 2.24
CA SER A 231 5.68 -13.06 1.34
C SER A 231 5.01 -12.17 0.32
N ALA A 232 5.68 -11.10 -0.10
CA ALA A 232 5.23 -10.25 -1.19
C ALA A 232 6.42 -9.69 -1.96
N THR A 233 6.23 -9.37 -3.24
CA THR A 233 7.20 -8.60 -4.02
C THR A 233 6.78 -7.14 -4.15
N ALA A 234 7.69 -6.23 -3.80
CA ALA A 234 7.57 -4.80 -4.08
C ALA A 234 8.31 -4.48 -5.39
N GLN A 235 7.59 -4.60 -6.50
CA GLN A 235 8.11 -4.32 -7.84
C GLN A 235 7.52 -3.03 -8.38
N GLN A 236 8.38 -2.09 -8.77
CA GLN A 236 7.96 -0.77 -9.23
C GLN A 236 8.88 -0.23 -10.31
N PHE A 237 8.29 0.36 -11.34
CA PHE A 237 8.97 1.26 -12.26
C PHE A 237 8.51 2.68 -11.98
N SER A 238 9.45 3.62 -11.88
CA SER A 238 9.16 5.01 -11.58
C SER A 238 9.97 5.95 -12.45
N LEU A 239 9.31 7.04 -12.85
CA LEU A 239 9.88 8.17 -13.54
C LEU A 239 9.58 9.39 -12.68
N TRP A 240 10.59 10.15 -12.33
CA TRP A 240 10.43 11.42 -11.63
C TRP A 240 11.23 12.48 -12.38
N ALA A 241 10.62 13.65 -12.57
CA ALA A 241 11.29 14.78 -13.19
C ALA A 241 10.97 16.06 -12.45
N ARG A 242 11.96 16.95 -12.38
CA ARG A 242 11.84 18.26 -11.76
C ARG A 242 12.45 19.32 -12.65
N TRP A 243 11.72 20.42 -12.78
CA TRP A 243 12.18 21.64 -13.42
C TRP A 243 12.20 22.77 -12.40
N ARG A 244 13.30 23.53 -12.38
CA ARG A 244 13.45 24.69 -11.51
C ARG A 244 13.95 25.88 -12.33
N ALA A 245 13.32 27.04 -12.16
CA ALA A 245 13.82 28.28 -12.76
C ALA A 245 13.40 29.51 -11.93
N PRO A 246 14.10 30.65 -12.09
CA PRO A 246 13.77 31.88 -11.37
C PRO A 246 12.35 32.40 -11.69
N THR A 247 11.69 32.94 -10.68
CA THR A 247 10.39 33.62 -10.81
C THR A 247 10.51 35.09 -11.24
N GLY A 248 11.72 35.66 -11.18
CA GLY A 248 11.96 37.10 -11.27
C GLY A 248 11.88 37.83 -9.93
N LEU A 249 11.41 37.17 -8.87
CA LEU A 249 11.43 37.69 -7.50
C LEU A 249 12.73 37.30 -6.79
N SER A 250 13.12 38.07 -5.77
CA SER A 250 14.27 37.80 -4.92
C SER A 250 13.91 37.80 -3.44
N ALA A 251 14.47 36.87 -2.68
CA ALA A 251 14.40 36.81 -1.22
C ALA A 251 15.71 36.24 -0.68
N LEU A 252 16.14 36.65 0.52
CA LEU A 252 17.38 36.17 1.13
C LEU A 252 18.63 36.40 0.23
N ASP A 253 18.65 37.52 -0.49
CA ASP A 253 19.70 37.90 -1.45
C ASP A 253 19.91 36.89 -2.60
N ARG A 254 18.90 36.05 -2.85
CA ARG A 254 18.89 35.07 -3.94
C ARG A 254 17.57 35.10 -4.72
N PRO A 255 17.54 34.66 -5.99
CA PRO A 255 16.30 34.52 -6.73
C PRO A 255 15.39 33.46 -6.10
N VAL A 256 14.11 33.78 -5.96
CA VAL A 256 13.07 32.78 -5.63
C VAL A 256 12.81 31.97 -6.90
N ARG A 257 12.84 30.64 -6.78
CA ARG A 257 12.63 29.73 -7.92
C ARG A 257 11.26 29.08 -7.84
N TYR A 258 10.59 28.94 -8.98
CA TYR A 258 9.45 28.04 -9.08
C TYR A 258 9.97 26.64 -9.37
N VAL A 259 9.23 25.66 -8.87
CA VAL A 259 9.55 24.24 -9.02
C VAL A 259 8.34 23.57 -9.63
N LEU A 260 8.55 22.86 -10.73
CA LEU A 260 7.56 21.98 -11.34
C LEU A 260 8.06 20.55 -11.19
N GLU A 261 7.18 19.65 -10.78
CA GLU A 261 7.51 18.23 -10.64
C GLU A 261 6.47 17.37 -11.36
N THR A 262 6.94 16.29 -11.96
CA THR A 262 6.10 15.22 -12.47
C THR A 262 6.66 13.90 -11.97
N ALA A 263 5.78 13.01 -11.53
CA ALA A 263 6.17 11.65 -11.17
C ALA A 263 5.16 10.67 -11.76
N TYR A 264 5.64 9.52 -12.19
CA TYR A 264 4.86 8.39 -12.64
C TYR A 264 5.42 7.13 -12.00
N SER A 265 4.56 6.33 -11.37
CA SER A 265 4.92 5.05 -10.77
C SER A 265 3.97 3.98 -11.29
N HIS A 266 4.53 2.86 -11.74
CA HIS A 266 3.80 1.67 -12.15
C HIS A 266 4.21 0.50 -11.24
N TYR A 267 3.22 -0.17 -10.68
CA TYR A 267 3.38 -1.27 -9.74
C TYR A 267 3.18 -2.60 -10.46
N PHE A 268 4.05 -3.57 -10.16
CA PHE A 268 3.99 -4.93 -10.72
C PHE A 268 3.87 -5.98 -9.60
N GLY A 269 3.66 -7.23 -10.01
CA GLY A 269 3.62 -8.38 -9.10
C GLY A 269 2.56 -8.20 -8.01
N ASP A 270 2.92 -8.57 -6.79
CA ASP A 270 2.00 -8.55 -5.66
C ASP A 270 1.53 -7.14 -5.27
N SER A 271 2.21 -6.08 -5.70
CA SER A 271 1.82 -4.69 -5.42
C SER A 271 0.75 -4.17 -6.39
N ALA A 272 0.59 -4.79 -7.56
CA ALA A 272 -0.35 -4.34 -8.57
C ALA A 272 -1.79 -4.60 -8.13
N GLY A 273 -2.62 -3.55 -8.05
CA GLY A 273 -4.06 -3.66 -7.85
C GLY A 273 -4.50 -3.88 -6.42
N VAL A 274 -3.57 -3.98 -5.46
CA VAL A 274 -3.86 -4.20 -4.02
C VAL A 274 -4.73 -3.09 -3.46
N LEU A 275 -4.45 -1.84 -3.85
CA LEU A 275 -5.23 -0.66 -3.46
C LEU A 275 -6.26 -0.25 -4.53
N GLY A 276 -6.49 -1.10 -5.55
CA GLY A 276 -7.42 -0.84 -6.65
C GLY A 276 -6.81 -0.07 -7.83
N PHE A 277 -5.50 0.14 -7.85
CA PHE A 277 -4.76 0.79 -8.94
C PHE A 277 -3.42 0.10 -9.20
N ASN A 278 -2.92 0.22 -10.44
CA ASN A 278 -1.62 -0.31 -10.87
C ASN A 278 -0.61 0.80 -11.16
N ASP A 279 -1.06 2.04 -11.22
CA ASP A 279 -0.25 3.19 -11.55
C ASP A 279 -0.71 4.43 -10.79
N LEU A 280 0.23 5.33 -10.54
CA LEU A 280 0.00 6.65 -9.99
C LEU A 280 0.82 7.68 -10.77
N THR A 281 0.17 8.76 -11.15
CA THR A 281 0.80 9.95 -11.71
C THR A 281 0.65 11.10 -10.72
N SER A 282 1.68 11.92 -10.56
CA SER A 282 1.61 13.16 -9.80
C SER A 282 2.14 14.33 -10.61
N LEU A 283 1.45 15.47 -10.48
CA LEU A 283 1.89 16.76 -11.02
C LEU A 283 1.98 17.75 -9.88
N GLY A 284 3.14 18.39 -9.75
CA GLY A 284 3.49 19.23 -8.62
C GLY A 284 3.91 20.63 -9.04
N VAL A 285 3.54 21.61 -8.21
CA VAL A 285 4.05 22.97 -8.29
C VAL A 285 4.53 23.41 -6.92
N GLY A 286 5.55 24.26 -6.87
CA GLY A 286 6.07 24.77 -5.62
C GLY A 286 7.06 25.90 -5.78
N LEU A 287 7.61 26.30 -4.65
CA LEU A 287 8.58 27.38 -4.55
C LEU A 287 9.81 26.89 -3.79
N GLU A 288 10.96 27.41 -4.21
CA GLU A 288 12.24 27.21 -3.54
C GLU A 288 12.83 28.55 -3.10
N LEU A 289 13.29 28.57 -1.85
CA LEU A 289 14.08 29.65 -1.28
C LEU A 289 15.52 29.17 -1.13
N ASP A 290 16.47 30.01 -1.55
CA ASP A 290 17.90 29.76 -1.42
C ASP A 290 18.48 30.72 -0.37
N SER A 291 18.93 30.14 0.75
CA SER A 291 19.55 30.82 1.89
C SER A 291 21.07 30.65 1.90
N SER A 292 21.68 30.12 0.84
CA SER A 292 23.13 29.82 0.75
C SER A 292 24.04 31.04 0.94
N ARG A 293 23.50 32.26 0.89
CA ARG A 293 24.25 33.48 1.16
C ARG A 293 24.61 33.63 2.65
N TYR A 294 23.83 33.02 3.54
CA TYR A 294 23.99 33.09 4.98
C TYR A 294 24.72 31.84 5.50
N PRO A 295 25.44 31.93 6.65
CA PRO A 295 26.10 30.79 7.26
C PRO A 295 25.09 29.89 7.97
N VAL A 296 24.19 29.27 7.21
CA VAL A 296 23.13 28.39 7.69
C VAL A 296 23.36 26.97 7.17
N VAL A 297 22.98 25.99 7.99
CA VAL A 297 23.12 24.56 7.64
C VAL A 297 22.15 24.16 6.54
N ILE A 298 20.96 24.75 6.51
CA ILE A 298 19.97 24.53 5.46
C ILE A 298 20.11 25.64 4.42
N THR A 299 20.63 25.29 3.25
CA THR A 299 20.94 26.24 2.17
C THR A 299 19.79 26.41 1.19
N ARG A 300 18.91 25.42 1.06
CA ARG A 300 17.71 25.53 0.23
C ARG A 300 16.52 24.91 0.92
N THR A 301 15.37 25.57 0.80
CA THR A 301 14.10 25.11 1.35
C THR A 301 13.04 25.12 0.26
N ARG A 302 12.29 24.02 0.14
CA ARG A 302 11.23 23.85 -0.86
C ARG A 302 9.92 23.45 -0.22
N ALA A 303 8.86 24.07 -0.70
CA ALA A 303 7.50 23.68 -0.42
C ALA A 303 6.79 23.34 -1.74
N MET A 304 6.13 22.18 -1.78
CA MET A 304 5.48 21.63 -2.96
C MET A 304 4.05 21.22 -2.64
N VAL A 305 3.14 21.46 -3.58
CA VAL A 305 1.81 20.84 -3.60
C VAL A 305 1.72 20.00 -4.86
N ARG A 306 1.24 18.76 -4.71
CA ARG A 306 1.10 17.81 -5.81
C ARG A 306 -0.32 17.30 -5.90
N TYR A 307 -0.87 17.27 -7.10
CA TYR A 307 -2.09 16.54 -7.40
C TYR A 307 -1.70 15.14 -7.88
N VAL A 308 -2.25 14.11 -7.24
CA VAL A 308 -1.95 12.70 -7.51
C VAL A 308 -3.20 12.04 -8.07
N PHE A 309 -3.05 11.27 -9.14
CA PHE A 309 -4.16 10.60 -9.81
C PHE A 309 -3.70 9.31 -10.48
N GLY A 310 -4.63 8.38 -10.61
CA GLY A 310 -4.44 7.10 -11.29
C GLY A 310 -5.80 6.50 -11.64
N HIS A 311 -5.83 5.23 -12.01
CA HIS A 311 -7.09 4.56 -12.30
C HIS A 311 -8.01 4.51 -11.06
N ASN A 312 -9.16 5.19 -11.12
CA ASN A 312 -10.17 5.27 -10.04
C ASN A 312 -9.67 5.85 -8.70
N VAL A 313 -8.56 6.58 -8.72
CA VAL A 313 -7.90 7.06 -7.52
C VAL A 313 -7.36 8.47 -7.72
N HIS A 314 -7.55 9.34 -6.73
CA HIS A 314 -6.98 10.69 -6.76
C HIS A 314 -6.72 11.20 -5.34
N GLY A 315 -5.86 12.21 -5.25
CA GLY A 315 -5.32 12.68 -4.00
C GLY A 315 -4.54 13.98 -4.12
N VAL A 316 -4.13 14.49 -2.97
CA VAL A 316 -3.23 15.64 -2.87
C VAL A 316 -2.07 15.25 -1.98
N SER A 317 -0.86 15.69 -2.34
CA SER A 317 0.33 15.54 -1.53
C SER A 317 0.95 16.90 -1.22
N PHE A 318 1.39 17.08 0.02
CA PHE A 318 2.23 18.20 0.42
C PHE A 318 3.66 17.71 0.63
N GLY A 319 4.61 18.40 0.01
CA GLY A 319 6.03 18.10 0.10
C GLY A 319 6.79 19.23 0.74
N PHE A 320 7.74 18.89 1.61
CA PHE A 320 8.73 19.80 2.13
C PHE A 320 10.11 19.17 1.93
N ALA A 321 11.05 19.90 1.36
CA ALA A 321 12.39 19.41 1.12
C ALA A 321 13.43 20.47 1.50
N VAL A 322 14.57 20.02 2.01
CA VAL A 322 15.70 20.87 2.37
C VAL A 322 16.97 20.35 1.74
N SER A 323 17.92 21.23 1.47
CA SER A 323 19.28 20.90 1.06
C SER A 323 20.28 21.53 2.00
N PHE A 324 21.44 20.89 2.11
CA PHE A 324 22.52 21.24 3.01
C PHE A 324 23.70 21.73 2.18
#